data_AF-A0A850CEY2-F1
#
_entry.id   AF-A0A850CEY2-F1
#
_cell.length_a   1.000
_cell.length_b   1.000
_cell.length_c   1.000
_cell.angle_alpha   90.00
_cell.angle_beta   90.00
_cell.angle_gamma   90.00
#
_symmetry.space_group_name_H-M   'P 1'
#
loop_
_entity.id
_entity.type
_entity.pdbx_description
1 polymer ?
#
loop_
_entity_poly.entity_id
_entity_poly.type
_entity_poly.pdbx_seq_one_letter_code
_entity_poly.pdbx_strand_id
1 'polypeptide(L)'
;MRWLVGWSSTAVGAVGSAGAGGSAGATGYDGETVQPVGSQLLWGDPDPLWAVGDWRPDEVRVVTADPQTRIAVLGICGASDEQLRVGLFAARGGALRHL
;
A
#
# COMPACT_ATOMS: atom_id res chain seq x y z
N MET A 1 19.37 -3.80 -2.17
CA MET A 1 18.45 -4.81 -1.57
C MET A 1 17.07 -4.16 -1.61
N ARG A 2 16.06 -4.89 -2.11
CA ARG A 2 14.72 -4.35 -2.36
C ARG A 2 13.71 -5.11 -1.52
N TRP A 3 13.00 -4.41 -0.66
CA TRP A 3 11.94 -5.02 0.15
C TRP A 3 10.77 -4.07 0.35
N LEU A 4 9.64 -4.63 0.79
CA LEU A 4 8.47 -3.90 1.26
C LEU A 4 8.39 -3.98 2.78
N VAL A 5 7.99 -2.88 3.42
CA VAL A 5 7.71 -2.82 4.86
C VAL A 5 6.38 -2.15 5.04
N GLY A 6 5.53 -2.66 5.92
CA GLY A 6 4.26 -2.05 6.28
C GLY A 6 3.70 -2.70 7.53
N TRP A 7 2.62 -2.13 8.07
CA TRP A 7 1.88 -2.72 9.16
C TRP A 7 0.40 -2.85 8.81
N SER A 8 -0.23 -3.83 9.44
CA SER A 8 -1.66 -4.10 9.33
C SER A 8 -2.31 -3.97 10.69
N SER A 9 -3.38 -3.20 10.76
CA SER A 9 -4.27 -3.07 11.91
C SER A 9 -5.32 -4.17 11.81
N THR A 10 -5.20 -5.24 12.60
CA THR A 10 -6.24 -6.31 12.64
C THR A 10 -7.52 -5.87 13.37
N ALA A 11 -7.78 -4.57 13.51
CA ALA A 11 -8.96 -4.04 14.18
C ALA A 11 -10.17 -4.10 13.24
N VAL A 12 -10.81 -5.28 13.19
CA VAL A 12 -12.18 -5.44 12.69
C VAL A 12 -13.08 -4.41 13.41
N GLY A 13 -13.52 -3.39 12.68
CA GLY A 13 -14.63 -2.53 13.12
C GLY A 13 -14.31 -1.16 13.74
N ALA A 14 -13.11 -0.59 13.56
CA ALA A 14 -12.90 0.81 13.90
C ALA A 14 -13.40 1.75 12.79
N VAL A 15 -14.73 1.82 12.64
CA VAL A 15 -15.37 3.00 12.05
C VAL A 15 -15.04 4.21 12.93
N GLY A 16 -14.10 5.04 12.48
CA GLY A 16 -13.86 6.35 13.08
C GLY A 16 -12.40 6.62 13.43
N SER A 17 -11.61 7.00 12.42
CA SER A 17 -10.53 7.99 12.57
C SER A 17 -10.20 8.61 11.21
N ALA A 18 -11.25 8.98 10.45
CA ALA A 18 -11.12 9.96 9.39
C ALA A 18 -11.20 11.35 10.05
N GLY A 19 -10.10 11.84 10.62
CA GLY A 19 -10.12 13.14 11.30
C GLY A 19 -8.90 13.43 12.16
N ALA A 20 -7.79 13.73 11.49
CA ALA A 20 -6.59 14.48 11.92
C ALA A 20 -5.41 13.81 11.20
N GLY A 21 -4.58 14.61 10.52
CA GLY A 21 -3.55 14.12 9.60
C GLY A 21 -2.85 12.86 10.11
N GLY A 22 -3.21 11.73 9.49
CA GLY A 22 -2.61 10.45 9.79
C GLY A 22 -1.13 10.56 9.45
N SER A 23 -0.29 10.38 10.45
CA SER A 23 1.12 10.30 10.24
C SER A 23 1.39 8.94 9.62
N ALA A 24 1.65 8.91 8.31
CA ALA A 24 2.10 7.69 7.63
C ALA A 24 3.39 7.21 8.30
N GLY A 25 3.26 6.37 9.32
CA GLY A 25 4.32 6.03 10.25
C GLY A 25 3.76 5.29 11.48
N ALA A 26 4.52 4.33 12.01
CA ALA A 26 4.06 3.54 13.15
C ALA A 26 4.19 4.47 14.33
N THR A 27 3.20 4.51 15.20
CA THR A 27 3.38 5.23 16.46
C THR A 27 4.42 4.47 17.29
N GLY A 28 5.58 5.07 17.50
CA GLY A 28 6.59 4.59 18.42
C GLY A 28 6.07 4.60 19.85
N TYR A 29 6.88 4.11 20.78
CA TYR A 29 6.49 3.98 22.19
C TYR A 29 6.13 5.32 22.84
N ASP A 30 6.69 6.42 22.35
CA ASP A 30 6.47 7.78 22.86
C ASP A 30 5.50 8.59 21.98
N GLY A 31 4.80 7.93 21.04
CA GLY A 31 3.83 8.56 20.13
C GLY A 31 4.47 9.27 18.94
N GLU A 32 5.78 9.12 18.73
CA GLU A 32 6.48 9.62 17.56
C GLU A 32 6.13 8.82 16.30
N THR A 33 6.16 9.48 15.14
CA THR A 33 5.94 8.83 13.85
C THR A 33 7.23 8.15 13.39
N VAL A 34 7.23 6.82 13.34
CA VAL A 34 8.36 6.01 12.88
C VAL A 34 8.16 5.62 11.42
N GLN A 35 9.16 5.87 10.58
CA GLN A 35 9.19 5.44 9.18
C GLN A 35 10.52 4.76 8.83
N PRO A 36 10.54 3.81 7.88
CA PRO A 36 11.78 3.16 7.49
C PRO A 36 12.75 4.14 6.81
N VAL A 37 14.04 4.04 7.13
CA VAL A 37 15.09 4.88 6.52
C VAL A 37 15.30 4.50 5.05
N GLY A 38 15.46 5.51 4.18
CA GLY A 38 15.70 5.29 2.74
C GLY A 38 14.49 4.67 2.03
N SER A 39 13.29 5.02 2.48
CA SER A 39 12.03 4.47 1.97
C SER A 39 11.22 5.51 1.21
N GLN A 40 10.34 5.01 0.34
CA GLN A 40 9.27 5.77 -0.30
C GLN A 40 7.91 5.25 0.19
N LEU A 41 7.00 6.15 0.54
CA LEU A 41 5.65 5.81 0.96
C LEU A 41 4.79 5.45 -0.26
N LEU A 42 4.14 4.28 -0.22
CA LEU A 42 3.22 3.81 -1.26
C LEU A 42 1.78 4.18 -0.93
N TRP A 43 1.36 3.98 0.32
CA TRP A 43 0.11 4.53 0.86
C TRP A 43 0.22 4.72 2.37
N GLY A 44 -0.53 5.68 2.89
CA GLY A 44 -0.62 6.04 4.30
C GLY A 44 -1.68 5.22 5.06
N ASP A 45 -2.08 5.78 6.21
CA ASP A 45 -3.02 5.20 7.18
C ASP A 45 -4.30 4.58 6.58
N PRO A 46 -4.92 3.62 7.31
CA PRO A 46 -4.50 3.07 8.61
C PRO A 46 -3.38 2.02 8.53
N ASP A 47 -3.19 1.43 7.36
CA ASP A 47 -2.28 0.30 7.11
C ASP A 47 -1.24 0.66 6.04
N PRO A 48 -0.32 1.58 6.34
CA PRO A 48 0.62 2.11 5.39
C PRO A 48 1.68 1.10 4.95
N LEU A 49 2.16 1.33 3.73
CA LEU A 49 3.17 0.52 3.07
C LEU A 49 4.28 1.39 2.50
N TRP A 50 5.51 0.94 2.65
CA TRP A 50 6.72 1.53 2.10
C TRP A 50 7.47 0.57 1.19
N ALA A 51 8.08 1.12 0.15
CA ALA A 51 9.15 0.47 -0.59
C ALA A 51 10.50 0.99 -0.09
N VAL A 52 11.43 0.10 0.22
CA VAL A 52 12.76 0.44 0.76
C VAL A 52 13.85 -0.11 -0.15
N GLY A 53 14.90 0.68 -0.30
CA GLY A 53 16.02 0.35 -1.19
C GLY A 53 15.92 1.05 -2.54
N ASP A 54 16.60 0.51 -3.53
CA ASP A 54 16.84 1.12 -4.84
C ASP A 54 15.70 0.91 -5.86
N TRP A 55 14.46 0.85 -5.38
CA TRP A 55 13.27 0.77 -6.25
C TRP A 55 13.20 2.00 -7.16
N ARG A 56 13.10 1.78 -8.47
CA ARG A 56 12.86 2.89 -9.40
C ARG A 56 11.37 3.24 -9.44
N PRO A 57 11.01 4.51 -9.72
CA PRO A 57 9.61 4.93 -9.78
C PRO A 57 8.77 4.16 -10.82
N ASP A 58 9.38 3.72 -11.91
CA ASP A 58 8.74 2.92 -12.96
C ASP A 58 8.58 1.43 -12.60
N GLU A 59 9.26 0.97 -11.55
CA GLU A 59 9.16 -0.41 -11.04
C GLU A 59 8.12 -0.57 -9.94
N VAL A 60 7.49 0.51 -9.47
CA VAL A 60 6.49 0.45 -8.39
C VAL A 60 5.25 1.23 -8.78
N ARG A 61 4.11 0.55 -8.84
CA ARG A 61 2.82 1.17 -9.15
C ARG A 61 1.80 0.80 -8.10
N VAL A 62 1.07 1.80 -7.62
CA VAL A 62 -0.06 1.61 -6.70
C VAL A 62 -1.35 1.73 -7.50
N VAL A 63 -2.17 0.69 -7.46
CA VAL A 63 -3.49 0.67 -8.11
C VAL A 63 -4.57 0.63 -7.04
N THR A 64 -5.50 1.57 -7.12
CA THR A 64 -6.74 1.55 -6.35
C THR A 64 -7.74 0.68 -7.10
N ALA A 65 -8.01 -0.52 -6.58
CA ALA A 65 -8.92 -1.47 -7.22
C ALA A 65 -10.39 -1.09 -6.98
N ASP A 66 -10.68 -0.61 -5.78
CA ASP A 66 -11.96 -0.12 -5.30
C ASP A 66 -11.72 0.91 -4.16
N PRO A 67 -12.75 1.52 -3.54
CA PRO A 67 -12.56 2.54 -2.49
C PRO A 67 -11.77 2.07 -1.25
N GLN A 68 -11.67 0.77 -1.01
CA GLN A 68 -11.04 0.19 0.18
C GLN A 68 -9.77 -0.58 -0.15
N THR A 69 -9.62 -1.07 -1.38
CA THR A 69 -8.52 -1.95 -1.77
C THR A 69 -7.46 -1.24 -2.60
N ARG A 70 -6.22 -1.24 -2.09
CA ARG A 70 -5.02 -0.79 -2.80
C ARG A 70 -4.08 -1.97 -3.02
N ILE A 71 -3.45 -2.02 -4.19
CA ILE A 71 -2.46 -3.04 -4.54
C ILE A 71 -1.19 -2.35 -5.01
N ALA A 72 -0.05 -2.74 -4.45
CA ALA A 72 1.27 -2.44 -5.02
C ALA A 72 1.63 -3.51 -6.06
N VAL A 73 1.94 -3.08 -7.27
CA VAL A 73 2.50 -3.91 -8.33
C VAL A 73 3.96 -3.55 -8.52
N LEU A 74 4.81 -4.57 -8.44
CA LEU A 74 6.27 -4.44 -8.50
C LEU A 74 6.80 -5.01 -9.81
N GLY A 75 7.77 -4.31 -10.40
CA GLY A 75 8.33 -4.60 -11.72
C GLY A 75 7.74 -3.71 -12.82
N ILE A 76 8.29 -3.86 -14.03
CA ILE A 76 7.90 -3.07 -15.19
C ILE A 76 6.65 -3.69 -15.83
N CYS A 77 5.58 -2.91 -15.94
CA CYS A 77 4.32 -3.32 -16.56
C CYS A 77 3.87 -2.27 -17.58
N GLY A 78 3.68 -2.68 -18.84
CA GLY A 78 3.19 -1.81 -19.92
C GLY A 78 1.68 -1.55 -19.91
N ALA A 79 0.92 -2.19 -19.02
CA ALA A 79 -0.52 -1.97 -18.89
C ALA A 79 -0.81 -0.60 -18.27
N SER A 80 -1.84 0.11 -18.71
CA SER A 80 -2.36 1.27 -17.98
C SER A 80 -2.94 0.86 -16.62
N ASP A 81 -3.17 1.81 -15.71
CA ASP A 81 -3.78 1.51 -14.40
C ASP A 81 -5.15 0.85 -14.56
N GLU A 82 -5.94 1.29 -15.55
CA GLU A 82 -7.24 0.71 -15.85
C GLU A 82 -7.13 -0.72 -16.39
N GLN A 83 -6.19 -0.98 -17.31
CA GLN A 83 -5.95 -2.34 -17.81
C GLN A 83 -5.48 -3.28 -16.69
N LEU A 84 -4.63 -2.79 -15.79
CA LEU A 84 -4.14 -3.54 -14.65
C LEU A 84 -5.26 -3.82 -13.65
N ARG A 85 -6.10 -2.83 -13.34
CA ARG A 85 -7.30 -2.96 -12.51
C ARG A 85 -8.25 -4.01 -13.07
N VAL A 86 -8.63 -3.90 -14.34
CA VAL A 86 -9.49 -4.88 -15.01
C VAL A 86 -8.87 -6.27 -15.00
N GLY A 87 -7.58 -6.39 -15.29
CA GLY A 87 -6.85 -7.66 -15.24
C GLY A 87 -6.88 -8.33 -13.87
N LEU A 88 -6.71 -7.56 -12.80
CA LEU A 88 -6.74 -8.05 -11.41
C LEU A 88 -8.14 -8.60 -11.03
N PHE A 89 -9.21 -7.97 -11.52
CA PHE A 89 -10.58 -8.48 -11.34
C PHE A 89 -10.89 -9.69 -12.22
N ALA A 90 -10.40 -9.68 -13.47
CA ALA A 90 -10.73 -10.67 -14.49
C ALA A 90 -9.92 -11.97 -14.37
N ALA A 91 -8.73 -11.94 -13.74
CA ALA A 91 -7.89 -13.11 -13.55
C ALA A 91 -8.68 -14.28 -12.91
N ARG A 92 -8.43 -15.50 -13.37
CA ARG A 92 -9.10 -16.71 -12.87
C ARG A 92 -8.60 -16.98 -11.44
N GLY A 93 -9.49 -16.94 -10.45
CA GLY A 93 -9.12 -16.87 -9.03
C GLY A 93 -8.58 -15.48 -8.62
N GLY A 94 -9.06 -14.42 -9.30
CA GLY A 94 -8.43 -13.09 -9.32
C GLY A 94 -7.93 -12.61 -7.98
N ALA A 95 -6.78 -11.94 -7.99
CA ALA A 95 -6.06 -11.49 -6.79
C ALA A 95 -6.95 -10.74 -5.80
N LEU A 96 -7.99 -10.06 -6.28
CA LEU A 96 -8.98 -9.33 -5.48
C LEU A 96 -10.12 -10.20 -4.90
N ARG A 97 -10.38 -11.40 -5.43
CA ARG A 97 -11.42 -12.32 -4.91
C ARG A 97 -11.00 -13.06 -3.63
N HIS A 98 -9.74 -12.95 -3.24
CA HIS A 98 -9.16 -13.62 -2.07
C HIS A 98 -8.79 -12.65 -0.93
N LEU A 99 -9.11 -11.37 -1.09
CA LEU A 99 -8.98 -10.33 -0.07
C LEU A 99 -10.30 -10.21 0.70
#